data_AF-A0AAV6UP88-F1
#
_entry.id   AF-A0AAV6UP88-F1
#
_cell.length_a   1.000
_cell.length_b   1.000
_cell.length_c   1.000
_cell.angle_alpha   90.00
_cell.angle_beta   90.00
_cell.angle_gamma   90.00
#
_symmetry.space_group_name_H-M   'P 1'
#
loop_
_entity.id
_entity.type
_entity.pdbx_description
1 polymer ?
#
loop_
_entity_poly.entity_id
_entity_poly.type
_entity_poly.pdbx_seq_one_letter_code
_entity_poly.pdbx_strand_id
1 'polypeptide(L)'
;MSAPSPDKTMDAGQKPAASSDQDASGADDGAMQKAFDAYAKLGGNIDGKIKSDSVQKWIKKAGISEVSDDDCKKHFGKDGGLDFKEMKQGIEKLAKEKKLEMKDIMKKLSSSMPSGEDIKGKMDDIKSKLGGEKK
;
A
#
# COMPACT_ATOMS: atom_id res chain seq x y z
N MET A 1 -30.40 56.39 -9.86
CA MET A 1 -29.12 56.09 -9.20
C MET A 1 -28.63 54.75 -9.71
N SER A 2 -27.41 54.75 -10.23
CA SER A 2 -26.45 53.70 -10.64
C SER A 2 -26.89 52.23 -10.83
N ALA A 3 -26.52 51.69 -11.99
CA ALA A 3 -26.12 50.28 -12.14
C ALA A 3 -24.90 49.98 -11.25
N PRO A 4 -24.71 48.72 -10.83
CA PRO A 4 -23.79 47.85 -11.58
C PRO A 4 -24.20 46.35 -11.65
N SER A 5 -23.99 45.73 -12.82
CA SER A 5 -23.54 44.32 -12.94
C SER A 5 -22.00 44.30 -12.77
N PRO A 6 -21.26 43.16 -12.78
CA PRO A 6 -21.58 41.72 -12.69
C PRO A 6 -20.74 40.99 -11.60
N ASP A 7 -21.02 39.73 -11.25
CA ASP A 7 -19.91 38.78 -11.04
C ASP A 7 -20.32 37.32 -11.26
N LYS A 8 -19.44 36.66 -12.00
CA LYS A 8 -19.48 35.31 -12.50
C LYS A 8 -18.54 34.51 -11.61
N THR A 9 -19.05 33.89 -10.55
CA THR A 9 -18.30 32.82 -9.89
C THR A 9 -18.84 31.47 -10.36
N MET A 10 -18.11 30.92 -11.32
CA MET A 10 -18.13 29.51 -11.68
C MET A 10 -17.52 28.74 -10.50
N ASP A 11 -18.33 28.15 -9.63
CA ASP A 11 -17.83 27.11 -8.72
C ASP A 11 -17.84 25.77 -9.46
N ALA A 12 -16.81 25.58 -10.29
CA ALA A 12 -16.37 24.26 -10.72
C ALA A 12 -15.66 23.60 -9.53
N GLY A 13 -16.43 23.11 -8.56
CA GLY A 13 -15.88 22.80 -7.24
C GLY A 13 -16.58 21.68 -6.50
N GLN A 14 -17.11 20.65 -7.18
CA GLN A 14 -17.54 19.45 -6.46
C GLN A 14 -16.98 18.16 -7.06
N LYS A 15 -15.84 17.81 -6.46
CA LYS A 15 -15.38 16.47 -6.07
C LYS A 15 -14.92 15.57 -7.22
N PRO A 16 -13.67 15.05 -7.19
CA PRO A 16 -13.37 13.86 -7.96
C PRO A 16 -14.27 12.73 -7.43
N ALA A 17 -15.36 12.47 -8.13
CA ALA A 17 -16.03 11.19 -8.05
C ALA A 17 -14.98 10.18 -8.50
N ALA A 18 -14.47 9.43 -7.53
CA ALA A 18 -13.76 8.19 -7.75
C ALA A 18 -14.70 7.27 -8.52
N SER A 19 -14.70 7.38 -9.84
CA SER A 19 -15.38 6.47 -10.74
C SER A 19 -14.34 5.96 -11.71
N SER A 20 -13.86 4.76 -11.40
CA SER A 20 -13.78 3.70 -12.39
C SER A 20 -13.90 2.40 -11.62
N ASP A 21 -15.14 1.93 -11.54
CA ASP A 21 -15.49 0.52 -11.62
C ASP A 21 -14.55 -0.19 -12.61
N GLN A 22 -13.79 -1.16 -12.11
CA GLN A 22 -13.35 -2.30 -12.90
C GLN A 22 -13.27 -3.55 -12.01
N ASP A 23 -14.17 -4.47 -12.31
CA ASP A 23 -14.07 -5.91 -12.16
C ASP A 23 -14.33 -6.54 -10.77
N ALA A 24 -15.62 -6.83 -10.54
CA ALA A 24 -16.14 -7.54 -9.37
C ALA A 24 -15.84 -9.05 -9.34
N SER A 25 -14.89 -9.57 -10.12
CA SER A 25 -14.40 -10.96 -9.99
C SER A 25 -12.92 -11.07 -9.57
N GLY A 26 -12.25 -9.93 -9.32
CA GLY A 26 -10.85 -9.83 -8.84
C GLY A 26 -10.66 -8.90 -7.64
N ALA A 27 -11.72 -8.64 -6.86
CA ALA A 27 -11.76 -7.62 -5.81
C ALA A 27 -10.70 -7.80 -4.71
N ASP A 28 -10.35 -9.04 -4.35
CA ASP A 28 -9.34 -9.34 -3.33
C ASP A 28 -7.92 -8.93 -3.78
N ASP A 29 -7.60 -9.09 -5.06
CA ASP A 29 -6.30 -8.76 -5.64
C ASP A 29 -6.07 -7.25 -5.75
N GLY A 30 -7.10 -6.49 -6.13
CA GLY A 30 -7.01 -5.04 -6.23
C GLY A 30 -6.80 -4.35 -4.88
N ALA A 31 -7.52 -4.79 -3.84
CA ALA A 31 -7.33 -4.28 -2.48
C ALA A 31 -5.94 -4.65 -1.94
N MET A 32 -5.50 -5.88 -2.19
CA MET A 32 -4.17 -6.35 -1.80
C MET A 32 -3.05 -5.59 -2.52
N GLN A 33 -3.19 -5.33 -3.81
CA GLN A 33 -2.22 -4.57 -4.60
C GLN A 33 -2.14 -3.12 -4.15
N LYS A 34 -3.27 -2.48 -3.83
CA LYS A 34 -3.28 -1.14 -3.22
C LYS A 34 -2.56 -1.12 -1.88
N ALA A 35 -2.77 -2.15 -1.05
CA ALA A 35 -2.14 -2.22 0.27
C ALA A 35 -0.62 -2.44 0.12
N PHE A 36 -0.23 -3.30 -0.81
CA PHE A 36 1.16 -3.53 -1.16
C PHE A 36 1.85 -2.23 -1.63
N ASP A 37 1.23 -1.49 -2.56
CA ASP A 37 1.76 -0.23 -3.08
C ASP A 37 1.89 0.82 -1.96
N ALA A 38 0.91 0.90 -1.06
CA ALA A 38 0.98 1.76 0.12
C ALA A 38 2.18 1.44 1.03
N TYR A 39 2.42 0.16 1.33
CA TYR A 39 3.57 -0.24 2.14
C TYR A 39 4.91 -0.12 1.39
N ALA A 40 4.92 -0.32 0.07
CA ALA A 40 6.08 -0.06 -0.78
C ALA A 40 6.49 1.42 -0.70
N LYS A 41 5.51 2.33 -0.80
CA LYS A 41 5.70 3.79 -0.64
C LYS A 41 6.17 4.16 0.77
N LEU A 42 5.58 3.58 1.81
CA LEU A 42 6.03 3.79 3.20
C LEU A 42 7.46 3.31 3.46
N GLY A 43 7.87 2.22 2.80
CA GLY A 43 9.22 1.66 2.90
C GLY A 43 10.29 2.48 2.17
N GLY A 44 9.91 3.62 1.57
CA GLY A 44 10.80 4.47 0.78
C GLY A 44 11.27 3.80 -0.51
N ASN A 45 10.44 2.93 -1.10
CA ASN A 45 10.79 2.31 -2.37
C ASN A 45 10.44 3.23 -3.56
N ILE A 46 11.32 3.23 -4.56
CA ILE A 46 11.26 4.08 -5.74
C ILE A 46 10.77 3.29 -6.97
N ASP A 47 10.67 1.95 -6.88
CA ASP A 47 10.42 1.06 -8.04
C ASP A 47 9.21 0.14 -7.87
N GLY A 48 8.27 0.47 -6.97
CA GLY A 48 7.08 -0.36 -6.73
C GLY A 48 7.37 -1.69 -6.02
N LYS A 49 8.55 -1.82 -5.39
CA LYS A 49 8.92 -2.99 -4.58
C LYS A 49 8.71 -2.73 -3.10
N ILE A 50 8.53 -3.76 -2.30
CA ILE A 50 8.44 -3.65 -0.84
C ILE A 50 9.65 -4.32 -0.19
N LYS A 51 10.29 -3.68 0.78
CA LYS A 51 11.38 -4.30 1.53
C LYS A 51 10.84 -5.37 2.48
N SER A 52 11.64 -6.40 2.73
CA SER A 52 11.32 -7.49 3.67
C SER A 52 10.90 -6.99 5.05
N ASP A 53 11.57 -5.94 5.56
CA ASP A 53 11.22 -5.29 6.83
C ASP A 53 9.80 -4.68 6.82
N SER A 54 9.43 -4.02 5.72
CA SER A 54 8.07 -3.47 5.54
C SER A 54 7.02 -4.59 5.44
N VAL A 55 7.32 -5.69 4.74
CA VAL A 55 6.44 -6.86 4.66
C VAL A 55 6.24 -7.50 6.03
N GLN A 56 7.31 -7.65 6.80
CA GLN A 56 7.27 -8.22 8.15
C GLN A 56 6.42 -7.35 9.09
N LYS A 57 6.59 -6.03 9.05
CA LYS A 57 5.73 -5.07 9.78
C LYS A 57 4.28 -5.17 9.34
N TRP A 58 4.04 -5.34 8.03
CA TRP A 58 2.70 -5.48 7.47
C TRP A 58 2.00 -6.76 7.94
N ILE A 59 2.67 -7.92 7.87
CA ILE A 59 2.15 -9.21 8.35
C ILE A 59 1.87 -9.17 9.85
N LYS A 60 2.77 -8.57 10.64
CA LYS A 60 2.54 -8.34 12.08
C LYS A 60 1.32 -7.46 12.34
N LYS A 61 1.17 -6.38 11.59
CA LYS A 61 0.04 -5.44 11.72
C LYS A 61 -1.28 -6.07 11.28
N ALA A 62 -1.23 -7.00 10.33
CA ALA A 62 -2.35 -7.83 9.91
C ALA A 62 -2.77 -8.88 10.94
N GLY A 63 -2.02 -9.03 12.05
CA GLY A 63 -2.35 -9.95 13.14
C GLY A 63 -2.22 -11.41 12.74
N ILE A 64 -1.35 -11.73 11.76
CA ILE A 64 -1.12 -13.11 11.33
C ILE A 64 -0.07 -13.73 12.26
N SER A 65 -0.48 -14.07 13.47
CA SER A 65 0.38 -14.63 14.52
C SER A 65 0.98 -15.99 14.17
N GLU A 66 0.41 -16.71 13.20
CA GLU A 66 0.94 -17.99 12.71
C GLU A 66 2.24 -17.83 11.90
N VAL A 67 2.51 -16.62 11.40
CA VAL A 67 3.73 -16.28 10.67
C VAL A 67 4.75 -15.72 11.64
N SER A 68 5.85 -16.45 11.81
CA SER A 68 7.01 -15.98 12.56
C SER A 68 7.87 -15.04 11.71
N ASP A 69 8.67 -14.19 12.35
CA ASP A 69 9.64 -13.34 11.63
C ASP A 69 10.60 -14.15 10.76
N ASP A 70 11.00 -15.35 11.20
CA ASP A 70 11.88 -16.24 10.42
C ASP A 70 11.22 -16.74 9.13
N ASP A 71 9.95 -17.15 9.21
CA ASP A 71 9.13 -17.57 8.06
C ASP A 71 8.96 -16.41 7.07
N CYS A 72 8.72 -15.22 7.62
CA CYS A 72 8.64 -13.99 6.86
C CYS A 72 9.97 -13.69 6.13
N LYS A 73 11.10 -13.90 6.79
CA LYS A 73 12.43 -13.71 6.21
C LYS A 73 12.81 -14.82 5.22
N LYS A 74 12.32 -16.04 5.41
CA LYS A 74 12.52 -17.17 4.49
C LYS A 74 11.74 -16.98 3.19
N HIS A 75 10.51 -16.50 3.26
CA HIS A 75 9.63 -16.31 2.10
C HIS A 75 9.74 -14.93 1.44
N PHE A 76 10.04 -13.90 2.23
CA PHE A 76 10.09 -12.51 1.79
C PHE A 76 11.47 -11.86 2.02
N GLY A 77 12.49 -12.58 2.47
CA GLY A 77 13.84 -12.03 2.67
C GLY A 77 14.61 -11.89 1.37
N LYS A 78 14.26 -10.90 0.55
CA LYS A 78 14.93 -10.59 -0.72
C LYS A 78 15.69 -9.28 -0.63
N ASP A 79 16.97 -9.34 -0.96
CA ASP A 79 17.82 -8.15 -1.08
C ASP A 79 17.35 -7.31 -2.28
N GLY A 80 16.97 -6.05 -2.04
CA GLY A 80 16.40 -5.15 -3.05
C GLY A 80 14.86 -5.05 -3.07
N GLY A 81 14.16 -5.82 -2.22
CA GLY A 81 12.69 -5.79 -2.11
C GLY A 81 11.97 -6.73 -3.07
N LEU A 82 10.69 -6.96 -2.78
CA LEU A 82 9.82 -7.90 -3.49
C LEU A 82 8.80 -7.15 -4.33
N ASP A 83 8.49 -7.70 -5.49
CA ASP A 83 7.36 -7.27 -6.30
C ASP A 83 6.06 -7.93 -5.83
N PHE A 84 4.91 -7.40 -6.26
CA PHE A 84 3.60 -7.94 -5.87
C PHE A 84 3.45 -9.43 -6.23
N LYS A 85 4.00 -9.85 -7.37
CA LYS A 85 4.02 -11.25 -7.80
C LYS A 85 4.80 -12.14 -6.83
N GLU A 86 5.98 -11.69 -6.40
CA GLU A 86 6.79 -12.43 -5.44
C GLU A 86 6.14 -12.49 -4.06
N MET A 87 5.52 -11.39 -3.63
CA MET A 87 4.71 -11.34 -2.41
C MET A 87 3.59 -12.39 -2.46
N LYS A 88 2.85 -12.48 -3.57
CA LYS A 88 1.79 -13.49 -3.75
C LYS A 88 2.32 -14.92 -3.64
N GLN A 89 3.44 -15.21 -4.30
CA GLN A 89 4.07 -16.53 -4.24
C GLN A 89 4.58 -16.86 -2.83
N GLY A 90 5.13 -15.88 -2.11
CA GLY A 90 5.53 -16.02 -0.72
C GLY A 90 4.34 -16.34 0.18
N ILE A 91 3.23 -15.61 0.03
CA ILE A 91 1.97 -15.88 0.76
C ILE A 91 1.44 -17.28 0.43
N GLU A 92 1.44 -17.71 -0.82
CA GLU A 92 0.95 -19.05 -1.19
C GLU A 92 1.79 -20.17 -0.54
N LYS A 93 3.12 -20.03 -0.55
CA LYS A 93 4.02 -21.01 0.10
C LYS A 93 3.82 -21.04 1.60
N LEU A 94 3.76 -19.86 2.21
CA LEU A 94 3.52 -19.68 3.63
C LEU A 94 2.15 -20.23 4.05
N ALA A 95 1.13 -20.00 3.24
CA ALA A 95 -0.21 -20.56 3.43
C ALA A 95 -0.17 -22.09 3.43
N LYS A 96 0.55 -22.70 2.48
CA LYS A 96 0.74 -24.16 2.42
C LYS A 96 1.54 -24.69 3.62
N GLU A 97 2.64 -24.03 4.01
CA GLU A 97 3.48 -24.46 5.14
C GLU A 97 2.75 -24.36 6.49
N LYS A 98 1.98 -23.27 6.69
CA LYS A 98 1.23 -23.01 7.92
C LYS A 98 -0.19 -23.60 7.89
N LYS A 99 -0.59 -24.28 6.81
CA LYS A 99 -1.96 -24.76 6.58
C LYS A 99 -3.03 -23.67 6.74
N LEU A 100 -2.66 -22.45 6.37
CA LEU A 100 -3.53 -21.29 6.33
C LEU A 100 -4.22 -21.19 4.96
N GLU A 101 -5.36 -20.49 4.92
CA GLU A 101 -5.95 -20.11 3.65
C GLU A 101 -5.27 -18.85 3.10
N MET A 102 -4.75 -18.95 1.88
CA MET A 102 -4.19 -17.81 1.15
C MET A 102 -5.16 -16.63 1.10
N LYS A 103 -6.46 -16.92 0.92
CA LYS A 103 -7.51 -15.90 0.87
C LYS A 103 -7.69 -15.18 2.22
N ASP A 104 -7.56 -15.89 3.34
CA ASP A 104 -7.63 -15.28 4.68
C ASP A 104 -6.41 -14.38 4.94
N ILE A 105 -5.21 -14.85 4.59
CA ILE A 105 -3.98 -14.06 4.69
C ILE A 105 -4.08 -12.78 3.84
N MET A 106 -4.50 -12.91 2.58
CA MET A 106 -4.65 -11.76 1.68
C MET A 106 -5.73 -10.79 2.19
N LYS A 107 -6.83 -11.30 2.74
CA LYS A 107 -7.88 -10.46 3.34
C LYS A 107 -7.38 -9.70 4.57
N LYS A 108 -6.60 -10.34 5.45
CA LYS A 108 -5.99 -9.69 6.63
C LYS A 108 -4.98 -8.63 6.21
N LEU A 109 -4.13 -8.94 5.23
CA LEU A 109 -3.13 -8.01 4.71
C LEU A 109 -3.78 -6.81 4.00
N SER A 110 -4.77 -7.03 3.13
CA SER A 110 -5.51 -5.94 2.48
C SER A 110 -6.30 -5.08 3.46
N SER A 111 -6.84 -5.68 4.53
CA SER A 111 -7.49 -4.94 5.64
C SER A 111 -6.47 -4.14 6.47
N SER A 112 -5.23 -4.60 6.53
CA SER A 112 -4.13 -3.96 7.27
C SER A 112 -3.41 -2.88 6.46
N MET A 113 -4.10 -2.18 5.56
CA MET A 113 -3.55 -1.09 4.77
C MET A 113 -3.18 0.10 5.68
N PRO A 114 -2.07 0.81 5.43
CA PRO A 114 -1.78 2.04 6.14
C PRO A 114 -2.75 3.15 5.69
N SER A 115 -3.17 4.01 6.60
CA SER A 115 -4.03 5.14 6.24
C SER A 115 -3.30 6.08 5.28
N GLY A 116 -4.03 6.70 4.35
CA GLY A 116 -3.46 7.60 3.35
C GLY A 116 -2.64 8.76 3.96
N GLU A 117 -3.00 9.20 5.17
CA GLU A 117 -2.27 10.20 5.95
C GLU A 117 -0.87 9.70 6.39
N ASP A 118 -0.76 8.46 6.87
CA ASP A 118 0.54 7.86 7.26
C ASP A 118 1.49 7.80 6.06
N ILE A 119 0.97 7.41 4.89
CA ILE A 119 1.76 7.26 3.66
C ILE A 119 2.25 8.64 3.20
N LYS A 120 1.36 9.63 3.16
CA LYS A 120 1.68 10.99 2.73
C LYS A 120 2.72 11.65 3.64
N GLY A 121 2.56 11.51 4.97
CA GLY A 121 3.52 12.06 5.94
C GLY A 121 4.91 11.43 5.81
N LYS A 122 4.99 10.10 5.65
CA LYS A 122 6.28 9.41 5.45
C LYS A 122 6.94 9.81 4.14
N MET A 123 6.16 9.94 3.07
CA MET A 123 6.66 10.29 1.74
C MET A 123 7.20 11.72 1.70
N ASP A 124 6.62 12.64 2.47
CA ASP A 124 7.14 14.00 2.66
C ASP A 124 8.46 14.03 3.46
N ASP A 125 8.59 13.22 4.52
CA ASP A 125 9.85 13.05 5.28
C ASP A 125 10.96 12.45 4.41
N ILE A 126 10.64 11.40 3.65
CA ILE A 126 11.58 10.73 2.74
C ILE A 126 12.01 11.70 1.63
N LYS A 127 11.07 12.45 1.03
CA LYS A 127 11.36 13.46 0.01
C LYS A 127 12.19 14.61 0.58
N SER A 128 11.91 15.07 1.80
CA SER A 128 12.71 16.09 2.49
C SER A 128 14.13 15.61 2.77
N LYS A 129 14.32 14.35 3.18
CA LYS A 129 15.66 13.79 3.39
C LYS A 129 16.43 13.56 2.09
N LEU A 130 15.78 13.12 1.02
CA LEU A 130 16.41 12.94 -0.29
C LEU A 130 16.69 14.26 -1.02
N GLY A 131 15.89 15.30 -0.76
CA GLY A 131 16.07 16.64 -1.34
C GLY A 131 16.96 17.58 -0.52
N GLY A 132 17.42 17.14 0.65
CA GLY A 132 18.05 17.97 1.68
C GLY A 132 19.58 17.94 1.73
N GLU A 133 20.29 17.73 0.62
CA GLU A 133 21.73 17.94 0.54
C GLU A 133 22.11 18.65 -0.76
N LYS A 134 21.87 19.96 -0.80
CA LYS A 134 22.70 20.92 -1.56
C LYS A 134 22.69 22.25 -0.82
N LYS A 135 23.63 22.44 0.09
CA LYS A 135 24.14 23.77 0.40
C LYS A 135 25.64 23.69 0.67
#